data_AF-A0A8D0F543-F1
#
_entry.id   AF-A0A8D0F543-F1
#
_cell.length_a   1.000
_cell.length_b   1.000
_cell.length_c   1.000
_cell.angle_alpha   90.00
_cell.angle_beta   90.00
_cell.angle_gamma   90.00
#
_symmetry.space_group_name_H-M   'P 1'
#
loop_
_entity.id
_entity.type
_entity.pdbx_description
1 polymer ?
#
loop_
_entity_poly.entity_id
_entity_poly.type
_entity_poly.pdbx_seq_one_letter_code
_entity_poly.pdbx_strand_id
1 'polypeptide(L)'
;MTQPDVLLLVQESLQNSESFMEVDADFHARIPTVVCREKQSGLICKVSAGNENAWLTTSHLATLGKLEPTVVPLVIAFRYWAKLCCVDHPEEGGLSPYVFALMVVFFLQQRKEPFLPVYLGPWV
;
A
#
# COMPACT_ATOMS: atom_id res chain seq x y z
N MET A 1 -25.50 -5.70 -3.91
CA MET A 1 -24.57 -6.58 -3.17
C MET A 1 -23.86 -5.73 -2.15
N THR A 2 -23.72 -6.22 -0.92
CA THR A 2 -22.94 -5.54 0.13
C THR A 2 -21.46 -5.87 -0.03
N GLN A 3 -20.57 -5.10 0.61
CA GLN A 3 -19.11 -5.32 0.54
C GLN A 3 -18.71 -6.75 1.00
N PRO A 4 -19.29 -7.34 2.08
CA PRO A 4 -19.04 -8.73 2.43
C PRO A 4 -19.45 -9.73 1.35
N ASP A 5 -20.61 -9.56 0.71
CA ASP A 5 -21.09 -10.46 -0.35
C ASP A 5 -20.11 -10.50 -1.53
N VAL A 6 -19.53 -9.34 -1.87
CA VAL A 6 -18.52 -9.23 -2.94
C VAL A 6 -17.25 -10.01 -2.58
N LEU A 7 -16.76 -9.87 -1.34
CA LEU A 7 -15.54 -10.56 -0.92
C LEU A 7 -15.73 -12.08 -0.79
N LEU A 8 -16.90 -12.54 -0.37
CA LEU A 8 -17.25 -13.97 -0.38
C LEU A 8 -17.25 -14.55 -1.79
N LEU A 9 -17.86 -13.85 -2.75
CA LEU A 9 -17.86 -14.26 -4.15
C LEU A 9 -16.43 -14.28 -4.74
N VAL A 10 -15.61 -13.29 -4.38
CA VAL A 10 -14.19 -13.24 -4.80
C VAL A 10 -13.42 -14.42 -4.22
N GLN A 11 -13.61 -14.75 -2.94
CA GLN A 11 -12.98 -15.91 -2.31
C GLN A 11 -13.32 -17.21 -3.04
N GLU A 12 -14.60 -17.45 -3.29
CA GLU A 12 -15.07 -18.63 -4.04
C GLU A 12 -14.48 -18.67 -5.46
N SER A 13 -14.46 -17.52 -6.15
CA SER A 13 -13.90 -17.42 -7.50
C SER A 13 -12.41 -17.73 -7.54
N LEU A 14 -11.64 -17.25 -6.54
CA LEU A 14 -10.20 -17.50 -6.45
C LEU A 14 -9.90 -18.95 -6.05
N GLN A 15 -10.72 -19.57 -5.19
CA GLN A 15 -10.59 -20.99 -4.81
C GLN A 15 -10.82 -21.93 -6.00
N ASN A 16 -11.74 -21.58 -6.90
CA ASN A 16 -12.05 -22.36 -8.09
C ASN A 16 -11.08 -22.08 -9.27
N SER A 17 -10.15 -21.13 -9.12
CA SER A 17 -9.21 -20.78 -10.17
C SER A 17 -7.97 -21.66 -10.14
N GLU A 18 -7.55 -22.15 -11.31
CA GLU A 18 -6.28 -22.87 -11.45
C GLU A 18 -5.04 -21.97 -11.30
N SER A 19 -5.18 -20.65 -11.36
CA SER A 19 -4.06 -19.69 -11.29
C SER A 19 -3.64 -19.33 -9.88
N PHE A 20 -4.49 -19.60 -8.88
CA PHE A 20 -4.26 -19.21 -7.49
C PHE A 20 -4.23 -20.41 -6.56
N MET A 21 -3.51 -20.27 -5.46
CA MET A 21 -3.41 -21.25 -4.37
C MET A 21 -3.39 -20.54 -3.02
N GLU A 22 -3.48 -21.30 -1.93
CA GLU A 22 -3.42 -20.75 -0.56
C GLU A 22 -4.45 -19.62 -0.35
N VAL A 23 -5.67 -19.80 -0.84
CA VAL A 23 -6.74 -18.80 -0.72
C VAL A 23 -7.30 -18.81 0.69
N ASP A 24 -7.22 -17.67 1.36
CA ASP A 24 -7.70 -17.43 2.72
C ASP A 24 -8.44 -16.08 2.80
N ALA A 25 -9.26 -15.90 3.82
CA ALA A 25 -10.03 -14.68 4.03
C ALA A 25 -9.80 -14.12 5.43
N ASP A 26 -9.35 -12.86 5.50
CA ASP A 26 -9.26 -12.11 6.73
C ASP A 26 -10.33 -11.01 6.72
N PHE A 27 -11.52 -11.39 7.20
CA PHE A 27 -12.66 -10.48 7.32
C PHE A 27 -12.74 -9.78 8.68
N HIS A 28 -11.87 -10.14 9.62
CA HIS A 28 -11.81 -9.52 10.95
C HIS A 28 -10.81 -8.37 11.03
N ALA A 29 -9.86 -8.29 10.09
CA ALA A 29 -9.00 -7.13 9.93
C ALA A 29 -9.79 -5.83 9.71
N ARG A 30 -9.15 -4.70 10.03
CA ARG A 30 -9.69 -3.35 9.79
C ARG A 30 -10.14 -3.13 8.34
N ILE A 31 -9.45 -3.75 7.40
CA ILE A 31 -9.82 -3.77 5.99
C ILE A 31 -10.03 -5.24 5.62
N PRO A 32 -11.28 -5.69 5.45
CA PRO A 32 -11.57 -7.06 5.04
C PRO A 32 -10.90 -7.39 3.71
N THR A 33 -10.17 -8.50 3.67
CA THR A 33 -9.43 -8.93 2.48
C THR A 33 -9.50 -10.43 2.24
N VAL A 34 -9.42 -10.81 0.97
CA VAL A 34 -9.11 -12.18 0.55
C VAL A 34 -7.64 -12.22 0.16
N VAL A 35 -6.88 -13.14 0.75
CA VAL A 35 -5.46 -13.35 0.48
C VAL A 35 -5.32 -14.61 -0.38
N CYS A 36 -4.48 -14.56 -1.40
CA CYS A 36 -4.13 -15.73 -2.20
C CYS A 36 -2.68 -15.63 -2.70
N ARG A 37 -2.13 -16.74 -3.15
CA ARG A 37 -0.84 -16.78 -3.84
C ARG A 37 -1.05 -17.10 -5.31
N GLU A 38 -0.52 -16.27 -6.20
CA GLU A 38 -0.54 -16.53 -7.63
C GLU A 38 0.55 -17.57 -7.98
N LYS A 39 0.18 -18.63 -8.71
CA LYS A 39 1.00 -19.83 -8.84
C LYS A 39 2.29 -19.59 -9.64
N GLN A 40 2.25 -18.75 -10.67
CA GLN A 40 3.38 -18.61 -11.59
C GLN A 40 4.50 -17.74 -11.02
N SER A 41 4.15 -16.61 -10.42
CA SER A 41 5.08 -15.65 -9.81
C SER A 41 5.37 -15.95 -8.34
N GLY A 42 4.51 -16.72 -7.68
CA GLY A 42 4.57 -16.97 -6.24
C GLY A 42 4.24 -15.76 -5.38
N LEU A 43 3.77 -14.66 -5.97
CA LEU A 43 3.43 -13.42 -5.26
C LEU A 43 2.14 -13.59 -4.45
N ILE A 44 2.13 -12.97 -3.27
CA ILE A 44 0.96 -12.87 -2.42
C ILE A 44 0.10 -11.71 -2.90
N CYS A 45 -1.16 -12.00 -3.23
CA CYS A 45 -2.17 -11.04 -3.60
C CYS A 45 -3.12 -10.83 -2.41
N LYS A 46 -3.41 -9.57 -2.07
CA LYS A 46 -4.44 -9.20 -1.10
C LYS A 46 -5.52 -8.41 -1.81
N VAL A 47 -6.74 -8.93 -1.83
CA VAL A 47 -7.89 -8.35 -2.53
C VAL A 47 -8.86 -7.74 -1.53
N SER A 48 -9.02 -6.41 -1.58
CA SER A 48 -10.02 -5.66 -0.81
C SER A 48 -11.10 -5.10 -1.74
N ALA A 49 -12.29 -4.84 -1.20
CA ALA A 49 -13.36 -4.15 -1.92
C ALA A 49 -13.61 -2.75 -1.33
N GLY A 50 -13.83 -1.73 -2.18
CA GLY A 50 -14.24 -0.38 -1.74
C GLY A 50 -13.18 0.44 -1.00
N ASN A 51 -11.89 0.11 -1.14
CA ASN A 51 -10.81 0.81 -0.45
C ASN A 51 -10.34 2.08 -1.20
N GLU A 52 -11.25 3.05 -1.35
CA GLU A 52 -11.02 4.27 -2.13
C GLU A 52 -9.86 5.12 -1.59
N ASN A 53 -9.72 5.21 -0.26
CA ASN A 53 -8.63 5.96 0.37
C ASN A 53 -7.24 5.41 0.03
N ALA A 54 -7.09 4.06 -0.01
CA ALA A 54 -5.82 3.45 -0.42
C ALA A 54 -5.53 3.71 -1.91
N TRP A 55 -6.56 3.70 -2.75
CA TRP A 55 -6.42 4.04 -4.16
C TRP A 55 -5.99 5.51 -4.36
N LEU A 56 -6.66 6.47 -3.70
CA LEU A 56 -6.30 7.88 -3.75
C LEU A 56 -4.87 8.13 -3.27
N THR A 57 -4.48 7.47 -2.16
CA THR A 57 -3.11 7.55 -1.63
C THR A 57 -2.09 7.02 -2.64
N THR A 58 -2.37 5.88 -3.26
CA THR A 58 -1.48 5.28 -4.27
C THR A 58 -1.34 6.20 -5.49
N SER A 59 -2.45 6.74 -5.98
CA SER A 59 -2.48 7.68 -7.10
C SER A 59 -1.66 8.95 -6.80
N HIS A 60 -1.82 9.49 -5.59
CA HIS A 60 -1.06 10.67 -5.16
C HIS A 60 0.45 10.39 -5.08
N LEU A 61 0.87 9.31 -4.42
CA LEU A 61 2.29 8.93 -4.32
C LEU A 61 2.90 8.62 -5.70
N ALA A 62 2.15 7.97 -6.59
CA ALA A 62 2.59 7.73 -7.96
C ALA A 62 2.77 9.03 -8.75
N THR A 63 1.91 10.02 -8.51
CA THR A 63 2.01 11.34 -9.13
C THR A 63 3.25 12.08 -8.65
N LEU A 64 3.52 12.06 -7.34
CA LEU A 64 4.74 12.64 -6.77
C LEU A 64 6.01 11.96 -7.29
N GLY A 65 6.01 10.62 -7.40
CA GLY A 65 7.15 9.88 -7.96
C GLY A 65 7.41 10.14 -9.44
N LYS A 66 6.38 10.50 -10.21
CA LYS A 66 6.53 10.97 -11.60
C LYS A 66 7.01 12.41 -11.68
N LEU A 67 6.56 13.27 -10.77
CA LEU A 67 6.93 14.67 -10.71
C LEU A 67 8.40 14.85 -10.33
N GLU A 68 8.86 14.11 -9.32
CA GLU A 68 10.23 14.18 -8.80
C GLU A 68 10.83 12.76 -8.70
N PRO A 69 11.60 12.32 -9.71
CA PRO A 69 12.13 10.96 -9.78
C PRO A 69 13.05 10.57 -8.61
N THR A 70 13.63 11.54 -7.88
CA THR A 70 14.48 11.24 -6.71
C THR A 70 13.68 10.73 -5.49
N VAL A 71 12.36 10.93 -5.47
CA VAL A 71 11.49 10.42 -4.39
C VAL A 71 11.55 8.90 -4.31
N VAL A 72 11.40 8.22 -5.45
CA VAL A 72 11.29 6.76 -5.51
C VAL A 72 12.52 6.05 -4.92
N PRO A 73 13.78 6.32 -5.34
CA PRO A 73 14.94 5.66 -4.77
C PRO A 73 15.12 6.00 -3.29
N LEU A 74 14.79 7.21 -2.84
CA LEU A 74 14.86 7.59 -1.44
C LEU A 74 13.85 6.81 -0.58
N VAL A 75 12.61 6.65 -1.06
CA VAL A 75 11.59 5.82 -0.40
C VAL A 75 12.02 4.35 -0.32
N ILE A 76 12.58 3.80 -1.40
CA ILE A 76 13.08 2.42 -1.42
C ILE A 76 14.21 2.24 -0.40
N ALA A 77 15.20 3.14 -0.40
CA ALA A 77 16.33 3.08 0.53
C ALA A 77 15.87 3.18 1.99
N PHE A 78 14.98 4.14 2.29
CA PHE A 78 14.49 4.36 3.65
C PHE A 78 13.62 3.19 4.14
N ARG A 79 12.77 2.64 3.27
CA ARG A 79 11.98 1.44 3.59
C ARG A 79 12.87 0.21 3.80
N TYR A 80 13.92 0.04 3.00
CA TYR A 80 14.86 -1.06 3.18
C TYR A 80 15.59 -0.96 4.53
N TRP A 81 16.02 0.23 4.92
CA TRP A 81 16.55 0.48 6.26
C TRP A 81 15.54 0.12 7.35
N ALA A 82 14.28 0.55 7.20
CA ALA A 82 13.22 0.24 8.16
C ALA A 82 13.02 -1.28 8.34
N LYS A 83 13.09 -2.04 7.25
CA LYS A 83 13.05 -3.49 7.26
C LYS A 83 14.22 -4.12 7.99
N LEU A 84 15.44 -3.64 7.77
CA LEU A 84 16.64 -4.12 8.48
C LEU A 84 16.57 -3.86 9.98
N CYS A 85 15.89 -2.78 10.39
CA CYS A 85 15.66 -2.43 11.79
C CYS A 85 14.39 -3.08 12.37
N CYS A 86 13.67 -3.89 11.59
CA CYS A 86 12.40 -4.52 11.96
C CYS A 86 11.29 -3.54 12.38
N VAL A 87 11.35 -2.27 11.96
CA VAL A 87 10.35 -1.25 12.33
C VAL A 87 9.19 -1.15 11.33
N ASP A 88 9.16 -1.98 10.28
CA ASP A 88 8.13 -2.01 9.23
C ASP A 88 7.15 -3.18 9.34
N HIS A 89 6.95 -3.73 10.55
CA HIS A 89 6.03 -4.83 10.86
C HIS A 89 4.79 -4.34 11.64
N PRO A 90 3.70 -3.91 10.98
CA PRO A 90 2.49 -3.42 11.65
C PRO A 90 1.88 -4.40 12.65
N GLU A 91 1.91 -5.70 12.32
CA GLU A 91 1.36 -6.76 13.17
C GLU A 91 2.14 -6.90 14.50
N GLU A 92 3.38 -6.40 14.55
CA GLU A 92 4.25 -6.41 15.73
C GLU A 92 4.40 -5.01 16.36
N GLY A 93 3.53 -4.07 15.99
CA GLY A 93 3.56 -2.69 16.50
C GLY A 93 4.49 -1.74 15.74
N GLY A 94 5.07 -2.18 14.62
CA GLY A 94 5.83 -1.34 13.69
C GLY A 94 4.95 -0.43 12.82
N LEU A 95 5.58 0.34 11.95
CA LEU A 95 4.89 1.26 11.04
C LEU A 95 4.51 0.56 9.73
N SER A 96 3.37 0.95 9.15
CA SER A 96 2.98 0.47 7.83
C SER A 96 3.94 0.98 6.74
N PRO A 97 4.25 0.17 5.70
CA PRO A 97 5.16 0.55 4.64
C PRO A 97 4.90 1.92 3.98
N TYR A 98 3.63 2.31 3.81
CA TYR A 98 3.27 3.59 3.19
C TYR A 98 3.65 4.80 4.07
N VAL A 99 3.77 4.62 5.39
CA VAL A 99 4.16 5.68 6.33
C VAL A 99 5.57 6.17 6.02
N PHE A 100 6.49 5.25 5.71
CA PHE A 100 7.86 5.62 5.31
C PHE A 100 7.89 6.46 4.02
N ALA A 101 6.98 6.18 3.07
CA ALA A 101 6.85 7.02 1.88
C ALA A 101 6.37 8.44 2.23
N LEU A 102 5.40 8.56 3.14
CA LEU A 102 4.91 9.86 3.62
C LEU A 102 6.00 10.63 4.39
N MET A 103 6.81 9.96 5.21
CA MET A 103 7.93 10.59 5.91
C MET A 103 8.95 11.17 4.94
N VAL A 104 9.26 10.47 3.85
CA VAL A 104 10.16 10.98 2.79
C VAL A 104 9.54 12.19 2.09
N VAL A 105 8.27 12.10 1.70
CA VAL A 105 7.55 13.23 1.07
C VAL A 105 7.57 14.45 1.98
N PHE A 106 7.26 14.28 3.26
CA PHE A 106 7.29 15.35 4.26
C PHE A 106 8.70 15.93 4.40
N PHE A 107 9.73 15.08 4.53
CA PHE A 107 11.13 15.53 4.61
C PHE A 107 11.51 16.40 3.41
N LEU A 108 11.13 16.01 2.19
CA LEU A 108 11.44 16.75 0.96
C LEU A 108 10.67 18.06 0.84
N GLN A 109 9.45 18.13 1.37
CA GLN A 109 8.64 19.36 1.46
C GLN A 109 9.21 20.35 2.51
N GLN A 110 9.79 19.86 3.61
CA GLN A 110 10.31 20.68 4.71
C GLN A 110 11.77 21.12 4.52
N ARG A 111 12.39 20.82 3.38
CA ARG A 111 13.73 21.33 3.04
C ARG A 111 13.69 22.86 2.97
N LYS A 112 14.81 23.51 3.31
CA LYS A 112 14.96 24.98 3.16
C LYS A 112 14.62 25.44 1.74
N GLU A 113 15.02 24.65 0.75
CA GLU A 113 14.53 24.71 -0.63
C GLU A 113 13.71 23.45 -0.90
N PRO A 114 12.36 23.55 -0.92
CA PRO A 114 11.49 22.39 -1.10
C PRO A 114 11.71 21.70 -2.43
N PHE A 115 11.88 20.37 -2.39
CA PHE A 115 11.99 19.54 -3.60
C PHE A 115 10.61 19.12 -4.13
N LEU A 116 9.59 19.19 -3.28
CA LEU A 116 8.22 18.83 -3.61
C LEU A 116 7.27 19.96 -3.25
N PRO A 117 6.20 20.17 -4.04
CA PRO A 117 5.12 21.04 -3.63
C PRO A 117 4.37 20.44 -2.43
N VAL A 118 3.74 21.29 -1.63
CA VAL A 118 2.77 20.88 -0.61
C VAL A 118 1.38 20.79 -1.23
N TYR A 119 0.53 19.91 -0.69
CA TYR A 119 -0.80 19.69 -1.24
C TYR A 119 -1.76 20.87 -0.96
N LEU A 120 -1.67 21.46 0.23
CA LEU A 120 -2.42 22.64 0.65
C LEU A 120 -1.45 23.80 0.90
N GLY A 121 -1.85 25.00 0.51
CA GLY A 121 -1.09 26.22 0.73
C GLY A 121 -1.95 27.46 0.52
N PRO A 122 -1.35 28.67 0.51
CA PRO A 122 -2.08 29.94 0.41
C PRO A 122 -2.94 30.14 -0.86
N TRP A 123 -2.88 29.19 -1.78
CA TRP A 123 -3.63 29.16 -3.04
C TRP A 123 -4.98 28.42 -2.91
N VAL A 124 -5.33 27.94 -1.73
CA VAL A 124 -6.63 27.31 -1.40
C VAL A 124 -7.51 28.30 -0.63
#